data_AF-A0A7L4RPH5-F1
#
_entry.id   AF-A0A7L4RPH5-F1
#
_cell.length_a   1.000
_cell.length_b   1.000
_cell.length_c   1.000
_cell.angle_alpha   90.00
_cell.angle_beta   90.00
_cell.angle_gamma   90.00
#
_symmetry.space_group_name_H-M   'P 1'
#
loop_
_entity.id
_entity.type
_entity.pdbx_description
1 polymer ?
#
loop_
_entity_poly.entity_id
_entity_poly.type
_entity_poly.pdbx_seq_one_letter_code
_entity_poly.pdbx_strand_id
1 'polypeptide(L)'
;MELSNIYKYKNYKLLIIIPIVLIALSLYFIPKIPTGLDLRGGTLITVQTNSSFNESALRDALTKNLGVHEASIDTLKSPLGSKVEIEIEQNERIAKGEKDMKNFYSRNEEVNGLEYDISRFNSELELANLTQIEREEAQRRLAEAQARLPKAKEEMNSFADSVIGDYEFFVGKVDRSNATDTKSLESLLANTSASAKEKYKDKIIDVISSSMQMGEFSLKDVSPALSEFFVSNIQSVVAWSFLLTAIVVV
;
A
#
# COMPACT_ATOMS: atom_id res chain seq x y z
N MET A 1 -57.70 16.33 -28.98
CA MET A 1 -57.35 14.90 -28.97
C MET A 1 -56.51 14.67 -27.73
N GLU A 2 -57.04 13.94 -26.75
CA GLU A 2 -56.25 13.55 -25.58
C GLU A 2 -55.33 12.41 -25.98
N LEU A 3 -54.02 12.63 -25.91
CA LEU A 3 -53.03 11.57 -26.14
C LEU A 3 -53.16 10.54 -25.02
N SER A 4 -53.54 9.32 -25.38
CA SER A 4 -53.63 8.19 -24.45
C SER A 4 -52.30 8.03 -23.71
N ASN A 5 -52.35 8.14 -22.38
CA ASN A 5 -51.20 7.99 -21.51
C ASN A 5 -50.70 6.54 -21.56
N ILE A 6 -49.65 6.31 -22.35
CA ILE A 6 -48.98 5.02 -22.55
C ILE A 6 -48.41 4.43 -21.25
N TYR A 7 -48.28 5.25 -20.20
CA TYR A 7 -47.74 4.86 -18.91
C TYR A 7 -48.77 4.20 -17.98
N LYS A 8 -50.07 4.18 -18.34
CA LYS A 8 -51.15 3.70 -17.47
C LYS A 8 -51.22 2.18 -17.29
N TYR A 9 -50.56 1.41 -18.16
CA TYR A 9 -50.72 -0.06 -18.24
C TYR A 9 -49.44 -0.87 -18.09
N LYS A 10 -48.29 -0.25 -17.81
CA LYS A 10 -47.02 -0.98 -17.70
C LYS A 10 -46.51 -0.98 -16.26
N ASN A 11 -46.15 -2.16 -15.78
CA ASN A 11 -45.44 -2.35 -14.51
C ASN A 11 -43.99 -1.87 -14.66
N TYR A 12 -43.77 -0.55 -14.74
CA TYR A 12 -42.43 0.05 -14.85
C TYR A 12 -41.51 -0.37 -13.70
N LYS A 13 -42.07 -0.77 -12.55
CA LYS A 13 -41.35 -1.39 -11.44
C LYS A 13 -40.55 -2.64 -11.85
N LEU A 14 -40.96 -3.35 -12.89
CA LEU A 14 -40.26 -4.56 -13.36
C LEU A 14 -39.05 -4.22 -14.25
N LEU A 15 -38.99 -3.02 -14.85
CA LEU A 15 -37.85 -2.57 -15.64
C LEU A 15 -36.62 -2.24 -14.79
N ILE A 16 -36.78 -2.00 -13.48
CA ILE A 16 -35.65 -1.80 -12.56
C ILE A 16 -34.81 -3.07 -12.36
N ILE A 17 -35.40 -4.24 -12.65
CA ILE A 17 -34.71 -5.53 -12.46
C ILE A 17 -33.50 -5.63 -13.40
N ILE A 18 -33.63 -5.15 -14.64
CA ILE A 18 -32.55 -5.22 -15.64
C ILE A 18 -31.28 -4.48 -15.17
N PRO A 19 -31.32 -3.18 -14.78
CA PRO A 19 -30.14 -2.50 -14.27
C PRO A 19 -29.62 -3.12 -12.96
N ILE A 20 -30.50 -3.61 -12.06
CA ILE A 20 -30.05 -4.32 -10.85
C ILE A 20 -29.24 -5.58 -11.21
N VAL A 21 -29.73 -6.39 -12.17
CA VAL A 21 -29.02 -7.59 -12.65
C VAL A 21 -27.70 -7.23 -13.32
N LEU A 22 -27.66 -6.19 -14.17
CA LEU A 22 -26.42 -5.73 -14.82
C LEU A 22 -25.39 -5.21 -13.81
N ILE A 23 -25.85 -4.54 -12.75
CA ILE A 23 -24.97 -4.08 -11.66
C ILE A 23 -24.45 -5.28 -10.87
N ALA A 24 -25.29 -6.25 -10.51
CA ALA A 24 -24.86 -7.45 -9.82
C ALA A 24 -23.82 -8.24 -10.63
N LEU A 25 -24.03 -8.37 -11.94
CA LEU A 25 -23.04 -8.95 -12.86
C LEU A 25 -21.76 -8.14 -12.89
N SER A 26 -21.84 -6.81 -13.03
CA SER A 26 -20.66 -5.93 -13.01
C SER A 26 -19.85 -6.12 -11.72
N LEU A 27 -20.50 -6.08 -10.55
CA LEU A 27 -19.85 -6.29 -9.24
C LEU A 27 -19.21 -7.67 -9.12
N TYR A 28 -19.79 -8.71 -9.73
CA TYR A 28 -19.23 -10.05 -9.75
C TYR A 28 -17.97 -10.15 -10.65
N PHE A 29 -17.90 -9.41 -11.76
CA PHE A 29 -16.77 -9.45 -12.69
C PHE A 29 -15.63 -8.48 -12.34
N ILE A 30 -15.92 -7.34 -11.68
CA ILE A 30 -14.90 -6.36 -11.26
C ILE A 30 -13.68 -6.99 -10.55
N PRO A 31 -13.84 -7.86 -9.52
CA PRO A 31 -12.68 -8.43 -8.82
C PRO A 31 -11.88 -9.45 -9.65
N LYS A 32 -12.38 -9.85 -10.83
CA LYS A 32 -11.71 -10.80 -11.74
C LYS A 32 -10.91 -10.13 -12.85
N ILE A 33 -11.01 -8.81 -12.99
CA ILE A 33 -10.25 -8.07 -14.00
C ILE A 33 -8.78 -8.08 -13.55
N PRO A 34 -7.85 -8.61 -14.35
CA PRO A 34 -6.43 -8.56 -14.02
C PRO A 34 -6.04 -7.08 -13.86
N THR A 35 -5.61 -6.73 -12.66
CA THR A 35 -5.17 -5.40 -12.33
C THR A 35 -3.76 -5.22 -12.87
N GLY A 36 -3.56 -4.22 -13.74
CA GLY A 36 -2.23 -3.89 -14.26
C GLY A 36 -1.28 -3.43 -13.15
N LEU A 37 0.00 -3.22 -13.51
CA LEU A 37 1.03 -2.74 -12.59
C LEU A 37 0.63 -1.45 -11.88
N ASP A 38 -0.09 -0.56 -12.57
CA ASP A 38 -0.63 0.68 -11.99
C ASP A 38 -1.47 0.41 -10.75
N LEU A 39 -2.23 -0.70 -10.72
CA LEU A 39 -3.14 -1.03 -9.64
C LEU A 39 -2.52 -1.90 -8.55
N ARG A 40 -1.64 -2.83 -8.92
CA ARG A 40 -0.95 -3.74 -7.97
C ARG A 40 0.31 -3.13 -7.36
N GLY A 41 0.84 -2.09 -7.99
CA GLY A 41 2.19 -1.61 -7.73
C GLY A 41 3.25 -2.58 -8.24
N GLY A 42 4.51 -2.13 -8.20
CA GLY A 42 5.68 -2.91 -8.59
C GLY A 42 6.75 -2.06 -9.25
N THR A 43 7.48 -2.63 -10.19
CA THR A 43 8.60 -1.98 -10.87
C THR A 43 8.43 -2.12 -12.38
N LEU A 44 8.43 -0.98 -13.06
CA LEU A 44 8.51 -0.90 -14.52
C LEU A 44 9.97 -0.66 -14.91
N ILE A 45 10.52 -1.58 -15.69
CA ILE A 45 11.87 -1.48 -16.24
C ILE A 45 11.74 -1.30 -17.75
N THR A 46 12.38 -0.27 -18.28
CA THR A 46 12.53 -0.08 -19.73
C THR A 46 13.99 -0.30 -20.09
N VAL A 47 14.26 -1.21 -21.01
CA VAL A 47 15.62 -1.51 -21.48
C VAL A 47 15.69 -1.33 -22.99
N GLN A 48 16.73 -0.68 -23.48
CA GLN A 48 17.10 -0.70 -24.89
C GLN A 48 18.11 -1.83 -25.13
N THR A 49 17.86 -2.70 -26.11
CA THR A 49 18.78 -3.78 -26.48
C THR A 49 18.89 -3.94 -27.99
N ASN A 50 20.11 -4.23 -28.45
CA ASN A 50 20.40 -4.59 -29.84
C ASN A 50 20.53 -6.10 -30.04
N SER A 51 20.44 -6.87 -28.95
CA SER A 51 20.59 -8.32 -28.95
C SER A 51 19.22 -9.01 -28.97
N SER A 52 19.12 -10.15 -29.67
CA SER A 52 17.98 -11.04 -29.50
C SER A 52 18.09 -11.76 -28.15
N PHE A 53 16.97 -11.88 -27.42
CA PHE A 53 16.89 -12.62 -26.18
C PHE A 53 15.67 -13.56 -26.19
N ASN A 54 15.66 -14.53 -25.28
CA ASN A 54 14.54 -15.44 -25.12
C ASN A 54 13.60 -14.89 -24.03
N GLU A 55 12.46 -14.34 -24.45
CA GLU A 55 11.45 -13.74 -23.56
C GLU A 55 10.94 -14.73 -22.51
N SER A 56 10.66 -15.99 -22.91
CA SER A 56 10.20 -17.02 -21.98
C SER A 56 11.26 -17.34 -20.93
N ALA A 57 12.53 -17.39 -21.31
CA ALA A 57 13.62 -17.65 -20.38
C ALA A 57 13.84 -16.48 -19.41
N LEU A 58 13.72 -15.23 -19.88
CA LEU A 58 13.80 -14.04 -19.04
C LEU A 58 12.63 -13.98 -18.05
N ARG A 59 11.39 -14.25 -18.49
CA ARG A 59 10.21 -14.32 -17.62
C ARG A 59 10.39 -15.38 -16.52
N ASP A 60 10.86 -16.56 -16.90
CA ASP A 60 11.18 -17.65 -15.98
C ASP A 60 12.28 -17.26 -14.97
N ALA A 61 13.32 -16.57 -15.43
CA ALA A 61 14.42 -16.13 -14.57
C ALA A 61 13.96 -15.07 -13.57
N LEU A 62 13.14 -14.11 -13.99
CA LEU A 62 12.57 -13.09 -13.13
C LEU A 62 11.68 -13.71 -12.04
N THR A 63 10.71 -14.53 -12.44
CA THR A 63 9.77 -15.15 -11.49
C THR A 63 10.47 -16.06 -10.48
N LYS A 64 11.35 -16.96 -10.95
CA LYS A 64 12.06 -17.93 -10.07
C LYS A 64 13.09 -17.26 -9.15
N ASN A 65 13.88 -16.31 -9.66
CA ASN A 65 14.97 -15.74 -8.87
C ASN A 65 14.50 -14.61 -7.95
N LEU A 66 13.46 -13.85 -8.32
CA LEU A 66 12.94 -12.74 -7.53
C LEU A 66 11.82 -13.16 -6.57
N GLY A 67 11.24 -14.34 -6.75
CA GLY A 67 10.11 -14.80 -5.94
C GLY A 67 8.85 -13.96 -6.19
N VAL A 68 8.62 -13.60 -7.45
CA VAL A 68 7.42 -12.90 -7.92
C VAL A 68 6.56 -13.87 -8.73
N HIS A 69 5.25 -13.73 -8.64
CA HIS A 69 4.26 -14.57 -9.32
C HIS A 69 4.19 -14.29 -10.81
N GLU A 70 4.32 -13.03 -11.20
CA GLU A 70 4.11 -12.59 -12.58
C GLU A 70 5.14 -11.54 -13.04
N ALA A 71 5.60 -11.67 -14.27
CA ALA A 71 6.40 -10.66 -14.96
C ALA A 71 5.88 -10.52 -16.41
N SER A 72 5.42 -9.32 -16.77
CA SER A 72 5.06 -8.99 -18.14
C SER A 72 6.30 -8.49 -18.89
N ILE A 73 6.44 -8.90 -20.14
CA ILE A 73 7.55 -8.47 -20.99
C ILE A 73 6.96 -8.11 -22.34
N ASP A 74 7.07 -6.83 -22.70
CA ASP A 74 6.61 -6.28 -23.97
C ASP A 74 7.80 -5.79 -24.78
N THR A 75 7.91 -6.23 -26.03
CA THR A 75 9.03 -5.87 -26.91
C THR A 75 8.56 -5.04 -28.08
N LEU A 76 9.01 -3.79 -28.15
CA LEU A 76 8.79 -2.89 -29.27
C LEU A 76 10.05 -2.83 -30.15
N LYS A 77 9.94 -3.36 -31.37
CA LYS A 77 11.04 -3.33 -32.34
C LYS A 77 11.10 -1.97 -33.04
N SER A 78 12.29 -1.40 -33.15
CA SER A 78 12.56 -0.17 -33.91
C SER A 78 13.80 -0.33 -34.80
N PRO A 79 14.00 0.54 -35.81
CA PRO A 79 15.23 0.52 -36.63
C PRO A 79 16.53 0.75 -35.83
N LEU A 80 16.45 1.36 -34.64
CA LEU A 80 17.59 1.68 -33.79
C LEU A 80 17.87 0.59 -32.73
N GLY A 81 17.07 -0.47 -32.68
CA GLY A 81 17.12 -1.52 -31.66
C GLY A 81 15.74 -1.91 -31.14
N SER A 82 15.69 -2.82 -30.18
CA SER A 82 14.46 -3.21 -29.50
C SER A 82 14.36 -2.49 -28.16
N LYS A 83 13.19 -1.90 -27.88
CA LYS A 83 12.81 -1.42 -26.55
C LYS A 83 12.04 -2.54 -25.86
N VAL A 84 12.49 -2.96 -24.69
CA VAL A 84 11.87 -4.00 -23.87
C VAL A 84 11.30 -3.32 -22.63
N GLU A 85 9.99 -3.44 -22.44
CA GLU A 85 9.29 -3.00 -21.24
C GLU A 85 9.03 -4.24 -20.39
N ILE A 86 9.50 -4.22 -19.16
CA ILE A 86 9.41 -5.32 -18.21
C ILE A 86 8.63 -4.80 -17.02
N GLU A 87 7.46 -5.36 -16.78
CA GLU A 87 6.66 -5.08 -15.61
C GLU A 87 6.81 -6.23 -14.62
N ILE A 88 7.29 -5.90 -13.42
CA ILE A 88 7.46 -6.86 -12.34
C ILE A 88 6.57 -6.41 -11.20
N GLU A 89 5.71 -7.30 -10.72
CA GLU A 89 4.93 -7.01 -9.53
C GLU A 89 5.83 -6.75 -8.30
N GLN A 90 5.29 -6.05 -7.31
CA GLN A 90 6.01 -5.82 -6.07
C GLN A 90 6.25 -7.15 -5.34
N ASN A 91 7.49 -7.40 -4.92
CA ASN A 91 7.81 -8.57 -4.11
C ASN A 91 6.99 -8.57 -2.80
N GLU A 92 6.40 -9.71 -2.42
CA GLU A 92 5.51 -9.83 -1.26
C GLU A 92 6.14 -9.34 0.06
N ARG A 93 7.44 -9.59 0.25
CA ARG A 93 8.16 -9.13 1.47
C ARG A 93 8.35 -7.63 1.48
N ILE A 94 8.65 -7.03 0.32
CA ILE A 94 8.74 -5.58 0.20
C ILE A 94 7.36 -4.95 0.46
N ALA A 95 6.31 -5.48 -0.16
CA ALA A 95 4.95 -5.00 0.03
C ALA A 95 4.49 -5.10 1.50
N LYS A 96 4.76 -6.25 2.15
CA LYS A 96 4.44 -6.46 3.57
C LYS A 96 5.24 -5.51 4.47
N GLY A 97 6.55 -5.35 4.22
CA GLY A 97 7.40 -4.42 4.94
C GLY A 97 6.94 -2.95 4.81
N GLU A 98 6.46 -2.53 3.64
CA GLU A 98 5.87 -1.19 3.46
C GLU A 98 4.56 -1.00 4.22
N LYS A 99 3.70 -2.02 4.21
CA LYS A 99 2.45 -2.01 4.98
C LYS A 99 2.71 -1.93 6.47
N ASP A 100 3.64 -2.74 6.99
CA ASP A 100 4.00 -2.74 8.40
C ASP A 100 4.72 -1.44 8.79
N MET A 101 5.48 -0.83 7.87
CA MET A 101 6.05 0.50 8.06
C MET A 101 4.97 1.56 8.26
N LYS A 102 3.89 1.52 7.46
CA LYS A 102 2.75 2.43 7.65
C LYS A 102 2.09 2.24 9.02
N ASN A 103 1.94 1.01 9.48
CA ASN A 103 1.40 0.70 10.81
C ASN A 103 2.34 1.17 11.91
N PHE A 104 3.66 1.01 11.74
CA PHE A 104 4.68 1.55 12.64
C PHE A 104 4.53 3.07 12.78
N TYR A 105 4.44 3.82 11.68
CA TYR A 105 4.28 5.27 11.74
C TYR A 105 3.00 5.72 12.45
N SER A 106 1.87 5.03 12.20
CA SER A 106 0.62 5.30 12.89
C SER A 106 0.73 5.06 14.41
N ARG A 107 1.44 4.01 14.84
CA ARG A 107 1.69 3.76 16.27
C ARG A 107 2.73 4.69 16.87
N ASN A 108 3.74 5.09 16.11
CA ASN A 108 4.72 6.09 16.53
C ASN A 108 4.04 7.44 16.81
N GLU A 109 3.06 7.83 15.99
CA GLU A 109 2.24 9.03 16.23
C GLU A 109 1.44 8.91 17.56
N GLU A 110 0.83 7.75 17.84
CA GLU A 110 0.14 7.51 19.12
C GLU A 110 1.11 7.58 20.31
N VAL A 111 2.29 6.97 20.21
CA VAL A 111 3.33 7.02 21.25
C VAL A 111 3.77 8.46 21.51
N ASN A 112 4.09 9.21 20.46
CA ASN A 112 4.49 10.62 20.58
C ASN A 112 3.37 11.47 21.20
N GLY A 113 2.10 11.21 20.83
CA GLY A 113 0.95 11.87 21.43
C GLY A 113 0.80 11.60 22.92
N LEU A 114 0.96 10.33 23.34
CA LEU A 114 0.92 9.96 24.75
C LEU A 114 2.08 10.54 25.56
N GLU A 115 3.30 10.56 25.00
CA GLU A 115 4.47 11.17 25.65
C GLU A 115 4.30 12.69 25.80
N TYR A 116 3.74 13.34 24.78
CA TYR A 116 3.36 14.75 24.84
C TYR A 116 2.30 15.00 25.93
N ASP A 117 1.22 14.21 25.97
CA ASP A 117 0.16 14.35 26.97
C ASP A 117 0.69 14.16 28.40
N ILE A 118 1.54 13.15 28.62
CA ILE A 118 2.20 12.91 29.92
C ILE A 118 3.02 14.15 30.33
N SER A 119 3.81 14.68 29.40
CA SER A 119 4.63 15.87 29.66
C SER A 119 3.76 17.09 29.97
N ARG A 120 2.68 17.30 29.20
CA ARG A 120 1.72 18.38 29.41
C ARG A 120 1.05 18.29 30.77
N PHE A 121 0.51 17.13 31.14
CA PHE A 121 -0.20 16.95 32.41
C PHE A 121 0.74 17.04 33.61
N ASN A 122 2.00 16.59 33.49
CA ASN A 122 3.00 16.83 34.52
C ASN A 122 3.23 18.33 34.74
N SER A 123 3.44 19.10 33.66
CA SER A 123 3.59 20.56 33.76
C SER A 123 2.34 21.26 34.29
N GLU A 124 1.15 20.77 33.96
CA GLU A 124 -0.11 21.29 34.49
C GLU A 124 -0.20 21.10 36.01
N LEU A 125 0.14 19.91 36.52
CA LEU A 125 0.12 19.60 37.95
C LEU A 125 1.10 20.43 38.79
N GLU A 126 2.16 20.95 38.17
CA GLU A 126 3.13 21.85 38.80
C GLU A 126 2.60 23.29 38.98
N LEU A 127 1.48 23.65 38.33
CA LEU A 127 0.90 24.99 38.45
C LEU A 127 0.32 25.24 39.85
N ALA A 128 0.76 26.32 40.49
CA ALA A 128 0.39 26.67 41.86
C ALA A 128 -1.11 27.02 42.04
N ASN A 129 -1.80 27.39 40.96
CA ASN A 129 -3.16 27.96 41.01
C ASN A 129 -4.27 27.00 40.57
N LEU A 130 -3.98 25.69 40.42
CA LEU A 130 -5.03 24.72 40.11
C LEU A 130 -6.01 24.55 41.26
N THR A 131 -7.30 24.53 40.92
CA THR A 131 -8.33 24.06 41.84
C THR A 131 -8.16 22.56 42.12
N GLN A 132 -8.77 22.07 43.20
CA GLN A 132 -8.73 20.64 43.54
C GLN A 132 -9.31 19.77 42.41
N ILE A 133 -10.41 20.21 41.79
CA ILE A 133 -11.09 19.46 40.72
C ILE A 133 -10.19 19.35 39.49
N GLU A 134 -9.56 20.45 39.07
CA GLU A 134 -8.63 20.45 37.92
C GLU A 134 -7.43 19.54 38.18
N ARG A 135 -6.89 19.57 39.41
CA ARG A 135 -5.78 18.69 39.80
C ARG A 135 -6.17 17.21 39.75
N GLU A 136 -7.34 16.85 40.27
CA GLU A 136 -7.84 15.47 40.23
C GLU A 136 -8.07 15.00 38.77
N GLU A 137 -8.62 15.87 37.92
CA GLU A 137 -8.80 15.56 36.50
C GLU A 137 -7.47 15.38 35.77
N ALA A 138 -6.50 16.28 35.97
CA ALA A 138 -5.16 16.17 35.38
C ALA A 138 -4.44 14.90 35.85
N GLN A 139 -4.55 14.54 37.13
CA GLN A 139 -4.01 13.27 37.67
C GLN A 139 -4.65 12.05 37.01
N ARG A 140 -5.98 12.05 36.81
CA ARG A 140 -6.67 10.95 36.13
C ARG A 140 -6.19 10.79 34.69
N ARG A 141 -6.09 11.89 33.93
CA ARG A 141 -5.64 11.86 32.53
C ARG A 141 -4.17 11.46 32.41
N LEU A 142 -3.31 11.91 33.32
CA LEU A 142 -1.92 11.48 33.42
C LEU A 142 -1.83 9.97 33.64
N ALA A 143 -2.58 9.43 34.61
CA ALA A 143 -2.59 8.00 34.91
C ALA A 143 -3.09 7.17 33.72
N GLU A 144 -4.12 7.64 33.00
CA GLU A 144 -4.61 6.99 31.78
C GLU A 144 -3.54 6.95 30.68
N ALA A 145 -2.89 8.09 30.40
CA ALA A 145 -1.85 8.18 29.38
C ALA A 145 -0.65 7.28 29.74
N GLN A 146 -0.22 7.30 31.00
CA GLN A 146 0.85 6.43 31.51
C GLN A 146 0.49 4.94 31.42
N ALA A 147 -0.76 4.56 31.65
CA ALA A 147 -1.22 3.18 31.53
C ALA A 147 -1.27 2.69 30.07
N ARG A 148 -1.56 3.60 29.11
CA ARG A 148 -1.63 3.27 27.68
C ARG A 148 -0.26 3.21 27.00
N LEU A 149 0.70 4.03 27.44
CA LEU A 149 2.00 4.17 26.79
C LEU A 149 2.79 2.86 26.62
N PRO A 150 2.90 1.95 27.62
CA PRO A 150 3.65 0.70 27.46
C PRO A 150 3.09 -0.19 26.34
N LYS A 151 1.75 -0.32 26.28
CA LYS A 151 1.09 -1.11 25.24
C LYS A 151 1.29 -0.50 23.86
N ALA A 152 1.18 0.82 23.73
CA ALA A 152 1.44 1.50 22.46
C ALA A 152 2.89 1.30 21.99
N LYS A 153 3.87 1.36 22.91
CA LYS A 153 5.29 1.07 22.61
C LYS A 153 5.52 -0.39 22.23
N GLU A 154 4.87 -1.34 22.89
CA GLU A 154 4.94 -2.77 22.54
C GLU A 154 4.40 -3.02 21.13
N GLU A 155 3.22 -2.49 20.80
CA GLU A 155 2.63 -2.62 19.47
C GLU A 155 3.51 -1.97 18.39
N MET A 156 4.00 -0.74 18.63
CA MET A 156 4.95 -0.06 17.74
C MET A 156 6.22 -0.90 17.51
N ASN A 157 6.81 -1.45 18.58
CA ASN A 157 7.99 -2.30 18.48
C ASN A 157 7.72 -3.60 17.72
N SER A 158 6.54 -4.20 17.88
CA SER A 158 6.15 -5.41 17.14
C SER A 158 6.08 -5.16 15.63
N PHE A 159 5.57 -4.00 15.20
CA PHE A 159 5.60 -3.61 13.79
C PHE A 159 7.03 -3.36 13.30
N ALA A 160 7.87 -2.68 14.11
CA ALA A 160 9.27 -2.49 13.77
C ALA A 160 10.01 -3.83 13.55
N ASP A 161 9.77 -4.82 14.41
CA ASP A 161 10.35 -6.16 14.26
C ASP A 161 9.83 -6.88 13.02
N SER A 162 8.54 -6.75 12.69
CA SER A 162 7.98 -7.30 11.45
C SER A 162 8.63 -6.68 10.20
N VAL A 163 8.79 -5.34 10.19
CA VAL A 163 9.45 -4.60 9.10
C VAL A 163 10.90 -5.06 8.93
N ILE A 164 11.66 -5.15 10.03
CA ILE A 164 13.04 -5.63 9.99
C ILE A 164 13.08 -7.06 9.42
N GLY A 165 12.27 -7.98 9.96
CA GLY A 165 12.25 -9.38 9.54
C GLY A 165 11.90 -9.57 8.06
N ASP A 166 11.02 -8.75 7.49
CA ASP A 166 10.71 -8.80 6.06
C ASP A 166 11.88 -8.31 5.19
N TYR A 167 12.65 -7.32 5.67
CA TYR A 167 13.76 -6.73 4.93
C TYR A 167 15.11 -7.43 5.12
N GLU A 168 15.33 -8.15 6.22
CA GLU A 168 16.57 -8.91 6.47
C GLU A 168 16.88 -9.93 5.35
N PHE A 169 15.85 -10.39 4.64
CA PHE A 169 16.03 -11.24 3.45
C PHE A 169 16.90 -10.58 2.36
N PHE A 170 16.83 -9.24 2.24
CA PHE A 170 17.54 -8.48 1.21
C PHE A 170 18.85 -7.87 1.72
N VAL A 171 18.85 -7.37 2.95
CA VAL A 171 19.99 -6.59 3.49
C VAL A 171 20.87 -7.40 4.44
N GLY A 172 20.49 -8.65 4.75
CA GLY A 172 21.10 -9.43 5.81
C GLY A 172 20.63 -8.99 7.20
N LYS A 173 21.28 -9.52 8.23
CA LYS A 173 20.90 -9.25 9.63
C LYS A 173 21.02 -7.76 9.97
N VAL A 174 19.97 -7.19 10.55
CA VAL A 174 19.94 -5.78 10.97
C VAL A 174 20.26 -5.69 12.47
N ASP A 175 21.20 -4.82 12.83
CA ASP A 175 21.54 -4.59 14.24
C ASP A 175 20.63 -3.55 14.88
N ARG A 176 19.77 -4.01 15.80
CA ARG A 176 18.82 -3.17 16.55
C ARG A 176 19.43 -2.56 17.81
N SER A 177 20.64 -2.94 18.23
CA SER A 177 21.17 -2.56 19.55
C SER A 177 21.27 -1.04 19.77
N ASN A 178 21.44 -0.27 18.68
CA ASN A 178 21.59 1.18 18.73
C ASN A 178 20.25 1.95 18.61
N ALA A 179 19.14 1.25 18.36
CA ALA A 179 17.82 1.84 18.17
C ALA A 179 16.96 1.73 19.45
N THR A 180 17.35 2.47 20.49
CA THR A 180 16.72 2.38 21.83
C THR A 180 15.54 3.31 22.04
N ASP A 181 15.40 4.35 21.21
CA ASP A 181 14.34 5.35 21.26
C ASP A 181 13.53 5.37 19.96
N THR A 182 12.39 6.06 19.96
CA THR A 182 11.46 6.12 18.82
C THR A 182 12.11 6.67 17.56
N LYS A 183 12.96 7.69 17.70
CA LYS A 183 13.61 8.37 16.57
C LYS A 183 14.76 7.56 15.99
N SER A 184 15.57 6.92 16.84
CA SER A 184 16.62 6.01 16.37
C SER A 184 16.03 4.77 15.69
N LEU A 185 14.90 4.26 16.19
CA LEU A 185 14.15 3.18 15.56
C LEU A 185 13.57 3.58 14.21
N GLU A 186 12.92 4.75 14.12
CA GLU A 186 12.42 5.28 12.86
C GLU A 186 13.52 5.41 11.80
N SER A 187 14.67 5.95 12.20
CA SER A 187 15.83 6.10 11.31
C SER A 187 16.38 4.75 10.85
N LEU A 188 16.46 3.76 11.75
CA LEU A 188 16.86 2.39 11.42
C LEU A 188 15.92 1.77 10.39
N LEU A 189 14.61 1.87 10.60
CA LEU A 189 13.60 1.32 9.71
C LEU A 189 13.61 1.99 8.33
N ALA A 190 13.72 3.31 8.28
CA ALA A 190 13.81 4.05 7.03
C ALA A 190 15.05 3.63 6.20
N ASN A 191 16.22 3.54 6.84
CA ASN A 191 17.46 3.12 6.19
C ASN A 191 17.41 1.65 5.74
N THR A 192 16.85 0.77 6.56
CA THR A 192 16.67 -0.66 6.25
C THR A 192 15.74 -0.83 5.05
N SER A 193 14.61 -0.12 5.02
CA SER A 193 13.67 -0.12 3.89
C SER A 193 14.31 0.37 2.60
N ALA A 194 15.02 1.50 2.64
CA ALA A 194 15.70 2.05 1.48
C ALA A 194 16.76 1.07 0.95
N SER A 195 17.55 0.48 1.84
CA SER A 195 18.58 -0.50 1.49
C SER A 195 17.99 -1.78 0.90
N ALA A 196 16.87 -2.28 1.45
CA ALA A 196 16.21 -3.48 0.95
C ALA A 196 15.63 -3.26 -0.46
N LYS A 197 15.01 -2.11 -0.71
CA LYS A 197 14.52 -1.73 -2.03
C LYS A 197 15.65 -1.61 -3.04
N GLU A 198 16.76 -0.99 -2.67
CA GLU A 198 17.92 -0.87 -3.56
C GLU A 198 18.51 -2.25 -3.87
N LYS A 199 18.68 -3.12 -2.86
CA LYS A 199 19.15 -4.49 -3.08
C LYS A 199 18.21 -5.33 -3.93
N TYR A 200 16.90 -5.09 -3.83
CA TYR A 200 15.92 -5.73 -4.70
C TYR A 200 16.07 -5.25 -6.16
N LYS A 201 16.30 -3.95 -6.38
CA LYS A 201 16.59 -3.39 -7.72
C LYS A 201 17.88 -3.92 -8.31
N ASP A 202 18.96 -3.98 -7.53
CA ASP A 202 20.22 -4.62 -7.92
C ASP A 202 19.96 -6.04 -8.44
N LYS A 203 19.20 -6.82 -7.67
CA LYS A 203 18.85 -8.20 -8.03
C LYS A 203 18.02 -8.32 -9.32
N ILE A 204 17.09 -7.39 -9.56
CA ILE A 204 16.35 -7.32 -10.83
C ILE A 204 17.32 -7.09 -11.99
N ILE A 205 18.21 -6.11 -11.86
CA ILE A 205 19.20 -5.76 -12.89
C ILE A 205 20.14 -6.93 -13.16
N ASP A 206 20.60 -7.63 -12.12
CA ASP A 206 21.46 -8.81 -12.25
C ASP A 206 20.79 -9.93 -13.06
N VAL A 207 19.50 -10.19 -12.80
CA VAL A 207 18.75 -11.21 -13.53
C VAL A 207 18.55 -10.81 -15.01
N ILE A 208 18.23 -9.54 -15.26
CA ILE A 208 18.02 -9.03 -16.62
C ILE A 208 19.35 -9.06 -17.41
N SER A 209 20.42 -8.52 -16.84
CA SER A 209 21.74 -8.43 -17.48
C SER A 209 22.36 -9.81 -17.74
N SER A 210 22.04 -10.81 -16.93
CA SER A 210 22.44 -12.21 -17.17
C SER A 210 21.68 -12.86 -18.32
N SER A 211 20.49 -12.35 -18.66
CA SER A 211 19.59 -12.93 -19.66
C SER A 211 19.64 -12.22 -21.01
N MET A 212 20.07 -10.95 -21.04
CA MET A 212 20.19 -10.16 -22.27
C MET A 212 21.24 -9.04 -22.13
N GLN A 213 21.80 -8.60 -23.27
CA GLN A 213 22.69 -7.45 -23.27
C GLN A 213 21.88 -6.17 -23.07
N MET A 214 22.10 -5.50 -21.93
CA MET A 214 21.45 -4.23 -21.61
C MET A 214 22.22 -3.05 -22.21
N GLY A 215 21.52 -2.18 -22.94
CA GLY A 215 21.99 -0.84 -23.28
C GLY A 215 21.56 0.16 -22.20
N GLU A 216 20.96 1.27 -22.63
CA GLU A 216 20.31 2.20 -21.71
C GLU A 216 19.10 1.55 -21.04
N PHE A 217 18.93 1.79 -19.74
CA PHE A 217 17.75 1.34 -19.02
C PHE A 217 17.22 2.41 -18.07
N SER A 218 15.94 2.30 -17.74
CA SER A 218 15.24 3.13 -16.76
C SER A 218 14.43 2.22 -15.85
N LEU A 219 14.47 2.48 -14.56
CA LEU A 219 13.71 1.76 -13.55
C LEU A 219 12.79 2.74 -12.84
N LYS A 220 11.49 2.46 -12.87
CA LYS A 220 10.46 3.26 -12.23
C LYS A 220 9.65 2.40 -11.28
N ASP A 221 9.68 2.76 -10.00
CA ASP A 221 8.78 2.16 -9.01
C ASP A 221 7.37 2.74 -9.19
N VAL A 222 6.39 1.85 -9.24
CA VAL A 222 4.97 2.18 -9.30
C VAL A 222 4.38 1.82 -7.95
N SER A 223 4.03 2.83 -7.14
CA SER A 223 3.47 2.57 -5.81
C SER A 223 1.98 2.18 -5.92
N PRO A 224 1.54 1.14 -5.18
CA PRO A 224 0.13 0.75 -5.14
C PRO A 224 -0.75 1.78 -4.41
N ALA A 225 -0.16 2.69 -3.63
CA ALA A 225 -0.88 3.55 -2.69
C ALA A 225 -1.95 4.43 -3.36
N LEU A 226 -1.67 4.96 -4.55
CA LEU A 226 -2.65 5.77 -5.28
C LEU A 226 -3.82 4.89 -5.75
N SER A 227 -3.52 3.69 -6.21
CA SER A 227 -4.48 2.82 -6.84
C SER A 227 -5.35 2.05 -5.88
N GLU A 228 -4.82 1.54 -4.76
CA GLU A 228 -5.65 0.95 -3.71
C GLU A 228 -6.68 1.97 -3.19
N PHE A 229 -6.24 3.22 -2.98
CA PHE A 229 -7.12 4.30 -2.58
C PHE A 229 -8.18 4.60 -3.64
N PHE A 230 -7.79 4.70 -4.91
CA PHE A 230 -8.74 4.91 -6.02
C PHE A 230 -9.75 3.76 -6.13
N VAL A 231 -9.29 2.51 -6.09
CA VAL A 231 -10.16 1.32 -6.21
C VAL A 231 -11.13 1.23 -5.04
N SER A 232 -10.65 1.39 -3.80
CA SER A 232 -11.50 1.37 -2.59
C SER A 232 -12.55 2.49 -2.61
N ASN A 233 -12.16 3.69 -3.04
CA ASN A 233 -13.09 4.82 -3.13
C ASN A 233 -14.10 4.66 -4.25
N ILE A 234 -13.69 4.20 -5.43
CA ILE A 234 -14.59 3.93 -6.56
C ILE A 234 -15.63 2.89 -6.15
N GLN A 235 -15.21 1.79 -5.50
CA GLN A 235 -16.14 0.78 -4.99
C GLN A 235 -17.14 1.37 -4.00
N SER A 236 -16.67 2.20 -3.06
CA SER A 236 -17.53 2.87 -2.09
C SER A 236 -18.52 3.83 -2.76
N VAL A 237 -18.06 4.65 -3.71
CA VAL A 237 -18.90 5.60 -4.45
C VAL A 237 -19.95 4.85 -5.27
N VAL A 238 -19.58 3.79 -5.99
CA VAL A 238 -20.51 2.96 -6.76
C VAL A 238 -21.56 2.33 -5.84
N ALA A 239 -21.16 1.82 -4.67
CA ALA A 239 -22.08 1.26 -3.69
C ALA A 239 -23.07 2.30 -3.15
N TRP A 240 -22.59 3.51 -2.81
CA TRP A 240 -23.45 4.60 -2.34
C TRP A 240 -24.37 5.14 -3.44
N SER A 241 -23.87 5.31 -4.66
CA SER A 241 -24.68 5.70 -5.82
C SER A 241 -25.78 4.69 -6.10
N PHE A 242 -25.49 3.39 -5.95
CA PHE A 242 -26.49 2.34 -6.07
C PHE A 242 -27.55 2.44 -4.97
N LEU A 243 -27.14 2.57 -3.70
CA LEU A 243 -28.04 2.67 -2.57
C LEU A 243 -28.96 3.89 -2.69
N LEU A 244 -28.42 5.04 -3.10
CA LEU A 244 -29.19 6.25 -3.35
C LEU A 244 -30.16 6.09 -4.53
N THR A 245 -29.71 5.46 -5.62
CA THR A 245 -30.59 5.20 -6.78
C THR A 245 -31.72 4.25 -6.39
N ALA A 246 -31.45 3.22 -5.59
CA ALA A 246 -32.47 2.31 -5.09
C ALA A 246 -33.51 3.04 -4.22
N ILE A 247 -33.07 3.97 -3.35
CA ILE A 247 -34.00 4.78 -2.53
C ILE A 247 -34.86 5.72 -3.38
N VAL A 248 -34.27 6.38 -4.39
CA VAL A 248 -35.00 7.37 -5.20
C VAL A 248 -36.03 6.70 -6.13
N VAL A 249 -35.77 5.48 -6.58
CA VAL A 249 -36.61 4.77 -7.57
C VAL A 249 -37.71 3.92 -6.92
N VAL A 250 -37.54 3.50 -5.66
CA VAL A 250 -38.52 2.72 -4.88
C VAL A 250 -39.61 3.63 -4.30
#